data_AF-A0A6B3H125-F1
#
_entry.id   AF-A0A6B3H125-F1
#
_cell.length_a   1.000
_cell.length_b   1.000
_cell.length_c   1.000
_cell.angle_alpha   90.00
_cell.angle_beta   90.00
_cell.angle_gamma   90.00
#
_symmetry.space_group_name_H-M   'P 1'
#
loop_
_entity.id
_entity.type
_entity.pdbx_description
1 polymer ?
#
loop_
_entity_poly.entity_id
_entity_poly.type
_entity_poly.pdbx_seq_one_letter_code
_entity_poly.pdbx_strand_id
1 'polypeptide(L)'
;VAKRELMEGYRRRDALDWDAPRLHLVDLQYADVRPDKGLYNRLVARGKMKRLLNEDQVTRARTAPPEDTRAYFRGRCLEQYADDVAAASWDSVIFDLPDRDSLQRVPTLEPLR
;
A
#
# COMPACT_ATOMS: atom_id res chain seq x y z
N VAL A 1 19.58 -7.94 -0.59
CA VAL A 1 20.07 -9.35 -0.52
C VAL A 1 19.15 -10.30 -1.28
N ALA A 2 17.88 -10.51 -0.91
CA ALA A 2 16.97 -11.47 -1.56
C ALA A 2 16.86 -11.35 -3.11
N LYS A 3 16.67 -10.13 -3.64
CA LYS A 3 16.66 -9.89 -5.09
C LYS A 3 17.98 -10.31 -5.76
N ARG A 4 19.13 -10.02 -5.13
CA ARG A 4 20.45 -10.41 -5.65
C ARG A 4 20.59 -11.94 -5.68
N GLU A 5 20.22 -12.63 -4.60
CA GLU A 5 20.25 -14.10 -4.56
C GLU A 5 19.39 -14.74 -5.65
N LEU A 6 18.19 -14.19 -5.87
CA LEU A 6 17.30 -14.60 -6.96
C LEU A 6 17.97 -14.42 -8.32
N MET A 7 18.54 -13.24 -8.60
CA MET A 7 19.19 -12.94 -9.88
C MET A 7 20.45 -13.77 -10.11
N GLU A 8 21.29 -13.97 -9.07
CA GLU A 8 22.43 -14.89 -9.13
C GLU A 8 22.00 -16.32 -9.48
N GLY A 9 20.84 -16.78 -8.99
CA GLY A 9 20.27 -18.06 -9.37
C GLY A 9 19.95 -18.15 -10.87
N TYR A 10 19.37 -17.10 -11.46
CA TYR A 10 19.16 -17.02 -12.92
C TYR A 10 20.49 -17.01 -13.68
N ARG A 11 21.47 -16.22 -13.21
CA ARG A 11 22.80 -16.14 -13.83
C ARG A 11 23.51 -17.49 -13.86
N ARG A 12 23.56 -18.19 -12.73
CA ARG A 12 24.23 -19.50 -12.63
C ARG A 12 23.54 -20.57 -13.47
N ARG A 13 22.19 -20.59 -13.46
CA ARG A 13 21.42 -21.62 -14.17
C ARG A 13 21.46 -21.43 -15.69
N ASP A 14 21.37 -20.18 -16.15
CA ASP A 14 21.19 -19.85 -17.57
C ASP A 14 22.46 -19.22 -18.18
N ALA A 15 23.59 -19.24 -17.46
CA ALA A 15 24.89 -18.66 -17.84
C ALA A 15 24.79 -17.19 -18.33
N LEU A 16 24.07 -16.34 -17.58
CA LEU A 16 23.81 -14.95 -17.96
C LEU A 16 24.82 -13.97 -17.36
N ASP A 17 25.21 -12.97 -18.14
CA ASP A 17 25.86 -11.76 -17.67
C ASP A 17 24.87 -10.78 -17.04
N TRP A 18 25.38 -9.79 -16.31
CA TRP A 18 24.55 -8.84 -15.55
C TRP A 18 23.72 -7.92 -16.44
N ASP A 19 24.16 -7.67 -17.66
CA ASP A 19 23.51 -6.86 -18.68
C ASP A 19 22.49 -7.64 -19.52
N ALA A 20 22.33 -8.94 -19.27
CA ALA A 20 21.36 -9.76 -19.99
C ALA A 20 19.93 -9.17 -19.81
N PRO A 21 19.19 -8.90 -20.90
CA PRO A 21 17.84 -8.33 -20.83
C PRO A 21 16.88 -9.11 -19.93
N ARG A 22 17.07 -10.43 -19.84
CA ARG A 22 16.30 -11.31 -18.97
C ARG A 22 16.45 -10.96 -17.48
N LEU A 23 17.62 -10.52 -17.03
CA LEU A 23 17.81 -10.11 -15.64
C LEU A 23 17.10 -8.80 -15.34
N HIS A 24 17.02 -7.87 -16.29
CA HIS A 24 16.20 -6.66 -16.15
C HIS A 24 14.71 -6.99 -16.00
N LEU A 25 14.21 -7.98 -16.75
CA LEU A 25 12.85 -8.48 -16.58
C LEU A 25 12.64 -9.10 -15.19
N VAL A 26 13.59 -9.90 -14.69
CA VAL A 26 13.52 -10.50 -13.35
C VAL A 26 13.53 -9.43 -12.26
N ASP A 27 14.35 -8.38 -12.43
CA ASP A 27 14.41 -7.25 -11.51
C ASP A 27 13.05 -6.53 -11.42
N LEU A 28 12.43 -6.25 -12.56
CA LEU A 28 11.09 -5.64 -12.61
C LEU A 28 10.02 -6.59 -12.03
N GLN A 29 10.03 -7.87 -12.43
CA GLN A 29 9.08 -8.87 -11.94
C GLN A 29 9.18 -9.12 -10.43
N TYR A 30 10.33 -8.83 -9.80
CA TYR A 30 10.45 -8.88 -8.35
C TYR A 30 9.49 -7.91 -7.65
N ALA A 31 9.24 -6.74 -8.24
CA ALA A 31 8.41 -5.69 -7.67
C ALA A 31 6.94 -5.71 -8.16
N ASP A 32 6.54 -6.69 -8.97
CA ASP A 32 5.16 -6.82 -9.44
C ASP A 32 4.21 -7.09 -8.25
N VAL A 33 3.21 -6.23 -8.10
CA VAL A 33 2.28 -6.23 -6.97
C VAL A 33 1.26 -7.37 -7.01
N ARG A 34 1.09 -8.05 -8.17
CA ARG A 34 0.13 -9.16 -8.30
C ARG A 34 0.62 -10.35 -7.46
N PRO A 35 -0.22 -10.93 -6.57
CA PRO A 35 0.20 -12.00 -5.68
C PRO A 35 0.77 -13.25 -6.39
N ASP A 36 0.24 -13.59 -7.56
CA ASP A 36 0.62 -14.78 -8.32
C ASP A 36 1.75 -14.53 -9.35
N LYS A 37 2.05 -13.26 -9.68
CA LYS A 37 3.08 -12.89 -10.66
C LYS A 37 4.38 -12.41 -10.03
N GLY A 38 4.30 -11.61 -8.96
CA GLY A 38 5.47 -11.00 -8.31
C GLY A 38 6.44 -12.03 -7.75
N LEU A 39 7.73 -11.92 -8.09
CA LEU A 39 8.74 -12.85 -7.58
C LEU A 39 8.92 -12.69 -6.06
N TYR A 40 8.78 -11.47 -5.52
CA TYR A 40 8.72 -11.26 -4.07
C TYR A 40 7.54 -12.02 -3.45
N ASN A 41 6.32 -11.87 -4.00
CA ASN A 41 5.12 -12.53 -3.48
C ASN A 41 5.25 -14.06 -3.53
N ARG A 42 5.88 -14.60 -4.58
CA ARG A 42 6.19 -16.03 -4.68
C ARG A 42 7.25 -16.51 -3.68
N LEU A 43 8.16 -15.65 -3.22
CA LEU A 43 9.09 -15.98 -2.14
C LEU A 43 8.38 -15.96 -0.78
N VAL A 44 7.48 -14.99 -0.57
CA VAL A 44 6.60 -14.92 0.61
C VAL A 44 5.75 -16.19 0.72
N ALA A 45 5.08 -16.60 -0.36
CA ALA A 45 4.24 -17.81 -0.39
C ALA A 45 5.01 -19.11 -0.09
N ARG A 46 6.34 -19.12 -0.31
CA ARG A 46 7.23 -20.26 0.00
C ARG A 46 7.90 -20.15 1.37
N GLY A 47 7.53 -19.17 2.19
CA GLY A 47 8.16 -18.95 3.50
C GLY A 47 9.63 -18.52 3.42
N LYS A 48 10.07 -17.96 2.28
CA LYS A 48 11.46 -17.51 2.07
C LYS A 48 11.69 -16.04 2.41
N MET A 49 10.66 -15.35 2.90
CA MET A 49 10.75 -13.96 3.36
C MET A 49 10.27 -13.87 4.80
N LYS A 50 11.04 -13.16 5.64
CA LYS A 50 10.58 -12.77 6.98
C LYS A 50 9.54 -11.66 6.83
N ARG A 51 8.33 -11.90 7.35
CA ARG A 51 7.26 -10.89 7.45
C ARG A 51 7.19 -10.35 8.87
N LEU A 52 6.91 -9.05 8.99
CA LEU A 52 6.61 -8.40 10.27
C LEU A 52 5.12 -8.46 10.62
N LEU A 53 4.28 -8.50 9.58
CA LEU A 53 2.82 -8.53 9.68
C LEU A 53 2.27 -9.75 8.95
N ASN A 54 1.22 -10.34 9.49
CA ASN A 54 0.46 -11.39 8.82
C ASN A 54 -0.49 -10.81 7.75
N GLU A 55 -1.17 -11.68 7.00
CA GLU A 55 -2.04 -11.24 5.91
C GLU A 55 -3.34 -10.58 6.42
N ASP A 56 -3.84 -11.03 7.57
CA ASP A 56 -5.07 -10.48 8.17
C ASP A 56 -4.87 -9.03 8.62
N GLN A 57 -3.72 -8.71 9.20
CA GLN A 57 -3.33 -7.35 9.58
C GLN A 57 -3.25 -6.43 8.36
N VAL A 58 -2.64 -6.90 7.27
CA VAL A 58 -2.55 -6.15 6.01
C VAL A 58 -3.93 -5.96 5.38
N THR A 59 -4.77 -7.00 5.41
CA THR A 59 -6.13 -6.97 4.86
C THR A 59 -7.01 -5.99 5.64
N ARG A 60 -6.96 -6.00 6.97
CA ARG A 60 -7.67 -5.03 7.83
C ARG A 60 -7.26 -3.59 7.50
N ALA A 61 -5.97 -3.34 7.30
CA ALA A 61 -5.45 -2.00 7.01
C ALA A 61 -5.91 -1.42 5.65
N ARG A 62 -6.52 -2.23 4.77
CA ARG A 62 -7.10 -1.73 3.51
C ARG A 62 -8.32 -0.84 3.73
N THR A 63 -9.06 -1.06 4.82
CA THR A 63 -10.32 -0.35 5.11
C THR A 63 -10.31 0.31 6.48
N ALA A 64 -9.49 -0.16 7.43
CA ALA A 64 -9.38 0.44 8.75
C ALA A 64 -8.19 1.42 8.79
N PRO A 65 -8.41 2.72 9.09
CA PRO A 65 -7.32 3.65 9.32
C PRO A 65 -6.57 3.34 10.62
N PRO A 66 -5.32 3.81 10.78
CA PRO A 66 -4.63 3.77 12.06
C PRO A 66 -5.35 4.64 13.11
N GLU A 67 -5.45 4.16 14.35
CA GLU A 67 -6.27 4.74 15.42
C GLU A 67 -5.59 5.89 16.19
N ASP A 68 -4.28 6.08 16.00
CA ASP A 68 -3.42 6.97 16.78
C ASP A 68 -2.97 8.22 16.01
N THR A 69 -3.63 8.52 14.89
CA THR A 69 -3.35 9.69 14.06
C THR A 69 -4.64 10.30 13.52
N ARG A 70 -4.58 11.51 12.97
CA ARG A 70 -5.68 12.16 12.26
C ARG A 70 -6.28 11.33 11.11
N ALA A 71 -5.54 10.32 10.61
CA ALA A 71 -6.06 9.42 9.60
C ALA A 71 -7.24 8.59 10.13
N TYR A 72 -7.32 8.37 11.45
CA TYR A 72 -8.50 7.79 12.09
C TYR A 72 -9.74 8.62 11.78
N PHE A 73 -9.73 9.91 12.16
CA PHE A 73 -10.86 10.82 11.91
C PHE A 73 -11.24 10.83 10.44
N ARG A 74 -10.28 11.05 9.53
CA ARG A 74 -10.55 11.09 8.09
C ARG A 74 -11.13 9.78 7.56
N GLY A 75 -10.54 8.63 7.93
CA GLY A 75 -11.00 7.33 7.46
C GLY A 75 -12.40 6.99 7.99
N ARG A 76 -12.68 7.30 9.26
CA ARG A 76 -14.01 7.10 9.85
C ARG A 76 -15.06 8.03 9.24
N CYS A 77 -14.71 9.27 8.91
CA CYS A 77 -15.59 10.17 8.18
C CYS A 77 -15.95 9.61 6.79
N LEU A 78 -14.95 9.13 6.04
CA LEU A 78 -15.17 8.53 4.72
C LEU A 78 -15.94 7.20 4.78
N GLU A 79 -15.86 6.47 5.87
CA GLU A 79 -16.60 5.21 6.05
C GLU A 79 -18.06 5.45 6.47
N GLN A 80 -18.30 6.40 7.38
CA GLN A 80 -19.61 6.59 8.00
C GLN A 80 -20.47 7.66 7.31
N TYR A 81 -19.85 8.68 6.71
CA TYR A 81 -20.51 9.85 6.13
C TYR A 81 -20.10 10.08 4.68
N ALA A 82 -19.83 8.99 3.93
CA ALA A 82 -19.33 9.06 2.55
C ALA A 82 -20.20 9.95 1.65
N ASP A 83 -21.52 9.84 1.80
CA ASP A 83 -22.51 10.57 1.00
C ASP A 83 -22.49 12.08 1.26
N ASP A 84 -22.03 12.50 2.45
CA ASP A 84 -21.94 13.90 2.85
C ASP A 84 -20.51 14.47 2.68
N VAL A 85 -19.53 13.67 2.21
CA VAL A 85 -18.14 14.13 2.01
C VAL A 85 -17.89 14.50 0.56
N ALA A 86 -17.77 15.80 0.29
CA ALA A 86 -17.42 16.32 -1.03
C ALA A 86 -15.95 16.06 -1.40
N ALA A 87 -15.03 16.17 -0.44
CA ALA A 87 -13.60 15.96 -0.65
C ALA A 87 -12.84 15.72 0.66
N ALA A 88 -11.66 15.09 0.57
CA ALA A 88 -10.74 14.94 1.70
C ALA A 88 -9.27 15.10 1.27
N SER A 89 -8.45 15.68 2.14
CA SER A 89 -7.00 15.85 1.98
C SER A 89 -6.25 15.36 3.23
N TRP A 90 -4.96 15.65 3.35
CA TRP A 90 -4.19 15.38 4.57
C TRP A 90 -4.53 16.32 5.73
N ASP A 91 -5.03 17.51 5.42
CA ASP A 91 -5.21 18.62 6.37
C ASP A 91 -6.67 19.04 6.51
N SER A 92 -7.60 18.38 5.82
CA SER A 92 -9.03 18.66 5.96
C SER A 92 -9.94 17.57 5.41
N VAL A 93 -11.18 17.59 5.89
CA VAL A 93 -12.34 16.91 5.30
C VAL A 93 -13.37 17.97 4.98
N ILE A 94 -13.97 17.92 3.78
CA ILE A 94 -14.95 18.89 3.30
C ILE A 94 -16.29 18.18 3.16
N PHE A 95 -17.29 18.70 3.88
CA PHE A 95 -18.65 18.17 3.89
C PHE A 95 -19.60 19.01 3.06
N ASP A 96 -20.52 18.34 2.36
CA ASP A 96 -21.71 18.93 1.75
C ASP A 96 -22.92 18.56 2.62
N LEU A 97 -23.57 19.55 3.23
CA LEU A 97 -24.62 19.32 4.21
C LEU A 97 -25.94 19.87 3.68
N PRO A 98 -27.06 19.12 3.77
CA PRO A 98 -28.35 19.55 3.23
C PRO A 98 -28.83 20.92 3.74
N ASP A 99 -28.48 21.28 4.99
CA ASP A 99 -28.90 22.52 5.64
C ASP A 99 -27.87 23.66 5.50
N ARG A 100 -26.88 23.54 4.60
CA ARG A 100 -25.84 24.55 4.39
C ARG A 100 -25.65 24.85 2.90
N ASP A 101 -25.79 26.12 2.52
CA ASP A 101 -25.55 26.57 1.14
C ASP A 101 -24.07 26.50 0.71
N SER A 102 -23.14 26.31 1.65
CA SER A 102 -21.70 26.26 1.39
C SER A 102 -21.08 25.00 1.95
N LEU A 103 -20.04 24.51 1.27
CA LEU A 103 -19.24 23.38 1.74
C LEU A 103 -18.56 23.69 3.07
N GLN A 104 -18.62 22.75 4.01
CA GLN A 104 -18.08 22.89 5.34
C GLN A 104 -16.70 22.22 5.41
N ARG A 105 -15.65 23.03 5.52
CA ARG A 105 -14.27 22.52 5.69
C ARG A 105 -13.96 22.31 7.16
N VAL A 106 -13.61 21.08 7.52
CA VAL A 106 -13.09 20.70 8.84
C VAL A 106 -11.58 20.51 8.75
N PRO A 107 -10.76 21.41 9.34
CA PRO A 107 -9.31 21.26 9.34
C PRO A 107 -8.82 20.12 10.25
N THR A 108 -7.79 19.39 9.80
CA THR A 108 -7.08 18.31 10.52
C THR A 108 -5.57 18.57 10.52
N LEU A 109 -5.17 19.77 10.95
CA LEU A 109 -3.77 20.24 10.87
C LEU A 109 -2.82 19.42 11.74
N GLU A 110 -3.27 19.01 12.92
CA GLU A 110 -2.48 18.26 13.89
C GLU A 110 -2.42 16.77 13.53
N PRO A 111 -1.23 16.20 13.22
CA PRO A 111 -1.13 14.81 12.77
C PRO A 111 -1.55 13.76 13.81
N LEU A 112 -1.45 14.09 15.10
CA LEU A 112 -1.71 13.18 16.23
C LEU A 112 -3.02 13.52 16.97
N ARG A 113 -3.93 14.25 16.32
CA ARG A 113 -5.21 14.68 16.90
C ARG A 113 -6.38 14.34 15.99
#